data_AF-T0TYJ5-F1
#
_entry.id   AF-T0TYJ5-F1
#
_cell.length_a   1.000
_cell.length_b   1.000
_cell.length_c   1.000
_cell.angle_alpha   90.00
_cell.angle_beta   90.00
_cell.angle_gamma   90.00
#
_symmetry.space_group_name_H-M   'P 1'
#
loop_
_entity.id
_entity.type
_entity.pdbx_description
1 polymer ?
#
loop_
_entity_poly.entity_id
_entity_poly.type
_entity_poly.pdbx_seq_one_letter_code
_entity_poly.pdbx_strand_id
1 'polypeptide(L)'
;MEEKIDFVVLWVDGNDPDFIREKNKYTSNSLQVDNDGDNLHRYRDYGTFNYWFRMVEKHAPWVNNIYLITNGQKPEWLNLNHPKLKWVRHSDFMPEEYLPTFNSAAIELNLHRIEGLSENFVFLTMTCI
;
A
#
# COMPACT_ATOMS: atom_id res chain seq x y z
N MET A 1 -25.08 15.85 -7.47
CA MET A 1 -23.62 15.73 -7.27
C MET A 1 -23.29 14.30 -7.61
N GLU A 2 -22.45 14.06 -8.62
CA GLU A 2 -22.05 12.68 -8.94
C GLU A 2 -21.13 12.20 -7.81
N GLU A 3 -21.49 11.11 -7.14
CA GLU A 3 -20.71 10.57 -6.03
C GLU A 3 -19.37 10.07 -6.57
N LYS A 4 -18.28 10.67 -6.07
CA LYS A 4 -16.94 10.27 -6.46
C LYS A 4 -16.56 9.00 -5.69
N ILE A 5 -16.03 8.02 -6.42
CA ILE A 5 -15.51 6.79 -5.85
C ILE A 5 -14.01 6.73 -6.12
N ASP A 6 -13.24 6.62 -5.04
CA ASP A 6 -11.79 6.44 -5.10
C ASP A 6 -11.40 4.98 -4.89
N PHE A 7 -10.24 4.58 -5.41
CA PHE A 7 -9.61 3.32 -5.05
C PHE A 7 -8.48 3.56 -4.08
N VAL A 8 -8.40 2.76 -3.04
CA VAL A 8 -7.30 2.79 -2.07
C VAL A 8 -6.61 1.43 -2.11
N VAL A 9 -5.31 1.42 -2.36
CA VAL A 9 -4.55 0.19 -2.54
C VAL A 9 -3.32 0.19 -1.66
N LEU A 10 -3.18 -0.84 -0.83
CA LEU A 10 -1.93 -1.11 -0.11
C LEU A 10 -1.02 -1.99 -0.95
N TRP A 11 0.23 -1.59 -1.05
CA TRP A 11 1.27 -2.39 -1.67
C TRP A 11 2.61 -2.20 -0.95
N VAL A 12 3.35 -3.30 -0.84
CA VAL A 12 4.74 -3.32 -0.39
C VAL A 12 5.50 -4.36 -1.20
N ASP A 13 6.75 -4.04 -1.53
CA ASP A 13 7.75 -4.97 -2.05
C ASP A 13 8.47 -5.64 -0.89
N GLY A 14 8.24 -6.95 -0.75
CA GLY A 14 8.92 -7.79 0.23
C GLY A 14 10.39 -8.03 -0.03
N ASN A 15 10.87 -7.77 -1.24
CA ASN A 15 12.26 -7.97 -1.62
C ASN A 15 13.10 -6.70 -1.44
N ASP A 16 12.48 -5.58 -1.08
CA ASP A 16 13.19 -4.34 -0.84
C ASP A 16 14.07 -4.45 0.42
N PRO A 17 15.40 -4.35 0.28
CA PRO A 17 16.33 -4.48 1.39
C PRO A 17 16.16 -3.40 2.46
N ASP A 18 15.68 -2.20 2.10
CA ASP A 18 15.48 -1.12 3.06
C ASP A 18 14.25 -1.38 3.93
N PHE A 19 13.15 -1.87 3.33
CA PHE A 19 11.97 -2.33 4.06
C PHE A 19 12.30 -3.49 5.02
N ILE A 20 13.00 -4.52 4.53
CA ILE A 20 13.42 -5.66 5.36
C ILE A 20 14.26 -5.18 6.54
N ARG A 21 15.23 -4.29 6.28
CA ARG A 21 16.10 -3.73 7.32
C ARG A 21 15.32 -2.92 8.34
N GLU A 22 14.36 -2.11 7.91
CA GLU A 22 13.54 -1.31 8.81
C GLU A 22 12.66 -2.21 9.68
N LYS A 23 11.92 -3.15 9.08
CA LYS A 23 11.07 -4.12 9.79
C LYS A 23 11.84 -4.93 10.82
N ASN A 24 13.05 -5.38 10.46
CA ASN A 24 13.89 -6.18 11.35
C ASN A 24 14.40 -5.41 12.58
N LYS A 25 14.49 -4.07 12.55
CA LYS A 25 14.82 -3.28 13.75
C LYS A 25 13.75 -3.39 14.84
N TYR A 26 12.50 -3.61 14.45
CA TYR A 26 11.35 -3.65 15.35
C TYR A 26 10.79 -5.06 15.57
N THR A 27 11.35 -6.08 14.88
CA THR A 27 10.97 -7.49 15.03
C THR A 27 12.00 -8.23 15.88
N SER A 28 11.61 -8.71 17.05
CA SER A 28 12.48 -9.39 18.01
C SER A 28 13.14 -10.65 17.42
N ASN A 29 14.39 -10.95 17.83
CA ASN A 29 15.13 -12.15 17.40
C ASN A 29 14.38 -13.48 17.62
N SER A 30 13.45 -13.57 18.57
CA SER A 30 12.63 -14.78 18.81
C SER A 30 11.57 -15.04 17.74
N LEU A 31 11.22 -14.03 16.93
CA LEU A 31 10.34 -14.15 15.76
C LEU A 31 11.14 -14.30 14.45
N GLN A 32 12.47 -14.20 14.50
CA GLN A 32 13.32 -14.39 13.31
C GLN A 32 13.55 -15.88 12.99
N VAL A 33 13.27 -16.79 13.93
CA VAL A 33 13.58 -18.23 13.81
C VAL A 33 12.56 -19.00 12.95
N ASP A 34 11.35 -18.46 12.74
CA ASP A 34 10.28 -19.13 11.96
C ASP A 34 9.98 -18.48 10.59
N ASN A 35 10.78 -17.50 10.16
CA ASN A 35 10.30 -16.46 9.24
C ASN A 35 10.90 -16.46 7.82
N ASP A 36 11.61 -17.51 7.42
CA ASP A 36 12.04 -17.68 6.02
C ASP A 36 10.90 -18.14 5.10
N GLY A 37 9.91 -18.87 5.62
CA GLY A 37 8.75 -19.32 4.84
C GLY A 37 7.65 -18.25 4.76
N ASP A 38 7.32 -17.64 5.89
CA ASP A 38 6.12 -16.81 6.01
C ASP A 38 6.31 -15.41 5.40
N ASN A 39 7.50 -14.79 5.55
CA ASN A 39 7.82 -13.54 4.87
C ASN A 39 7.95 -13.72 3.34
N LEU A 40 8.46 -14.86 2.87
CA LEU A 40 8.68 -15.13 1.45
C LEU A 40 7.37 -15.35 0.68
N HIS A 41 6.28 -15.70 1.37
CA HIS A 41 4.96 -15.86 0.79
C HIS A 41 4.08 -14.62 0.96
N ARG A 42 4.14 -13.93 2.12
CA ARG A 42 3.27 -12.79 2.42
C ARG A 42 3.54 -11.54 1.59
N TYR A 43 4.82 -11.28 1.27
CA TYR A 43 5.25 -10.06 0.58
C TYR A 43 5.74 -10.31 -0.86
N ARG A 44 5.50 -11.50 -1.40
CA ARG A 44 5.95 -11.84 -2.76
C ARG A 44 5.12 -11.08 -3.79
N ASP A 45 5.77 -10.16 -4.49
CA ASP A 45 5.20 -9.57 -5.70
C ASP A 45 5.34 -10.56 -6.87
N TYR A 46 4.21 -10.91 -7.49
CA TYR A 46 4.17 -11.76 -8.70
C TYR A 46 4.27 -10.95 -9.99
N GLY A 47 4.53 -9.64 -9.89
CA GLY A 47 4.51 -8.72 -11.04
C GLY A 47 3.10 -8.60 -11.64
N THR A 48 2.06 -8.88 -10.86
CA THR A 48 0.65 -8.79 -11.28
C THR A 48 0.08 -7.38 -11.05
N PHE A 49 0.75 -6.58 -10.22
CA PHE A 49 0.24 -5.29 -9.80
C PHE A 49 0.16 -4.27 -10.95
N ASN A 50 1.11 -4.33 -11.88
CA ASN A 50 1.06 -3.52 -13.12
C ASN A 50 -0.16 -3.86 -13.99
N TYR A 51 -0.54 -5.13 -14.10
CA TYR A 51 -1.70 -5.57 -14.86
C TYR A 51 -2.99 -5.10 -14.20
N TRP A 52 -3.05 -5.11 -12.86
CA TRP A 52 -4.19 -4.55 -12.13
C TRP A 52 -4.42 -3.09 -12.51
N PHE A 53 -3.38 -2.24 -12.48
CA PHE A 53 -3.49 -0.84 -12.90
C PHE A 53 -3.99 -0.69 -14.35
N ARG A 54 -3.47 -1.50 -15.28
CA ARG A 54 -3.92 -1.48 -16.68
C ARG A 54 -5.37 -1.89 -16.84
N MET A 55 -5.85 -2.85 -16.04
CA MET A 55 -7.26 -3.26 -16.04
C MET A 55 -8.16 -2.17 -15.46
N VAL A 56 -7.73 -1.51 -14.38
CA VAL A 56 -8.48 -0.39 -13.78
C VAL A 56 -8.59 0.77 -14.77
N GLU A 57 -7.49 1.16 -15.42
CA GLU A 57 -7.49 2.22 -16.44
C GLU A 57 -8.47 1.91 -17.58
N LYS A 58 -8.50 0.66 -18.04
CA LYS A 58 -9.35 0.23 -19.16
C LYS A 58 -10.83 0.03 -18.77
N HIS A 59 -11.10 -0.52 -17.60
CA HIS A 59 -12.44 -1.02 -17.22
C HIS A 59 -13.14 -0.19 -16.14
N ALA A 60 -12.41 0.68 -15.44
CA ALA A 60 -12.96 1.54 -14.39
C ALA A 60 -12.62 3.04 -14.62
N PRO A 61 -12.94 3.61 -15.80
CA PRO A 61 -12.64 5.02 -16.09
C PRO A 61 -13.41 6.01 -15.19
N TRP A 62 -14.49 5.53 -14.56
CA TRP A 62 -15.32 6.27 -13.59
C TRP A 62 -14.62 6.52 -12.26
N VAL A 63 -13.54 5.78 -11.94
CA VAL A 63 -12.77 6.00 -10.71
C VAL A 63 -12.20 7.42 -10.73
N ASN A 64 -12.37 8.12 -9.62
CA ASN A 64 -11.92 9.50 -9.47
C ASN A 64 -10.41 9.55 -9.25
N ASN A 65 -9.91 9.04 -8.11
CA ASN A 65 -8.50 8.89 -7.82
C ASN A 65 -8.16 7.45 -7.38
N ILE A 66 -6.90 7.07 -7.58
CA ILE A 66 -6.29 5.86 -7.04
C ILE A 66 -5.23 6.29 -6.03
N TYR A 67 -5.45 6.00 -4.76
CA TYR A 67 -4.50 6.18 -3.67
C TYR A 67 -3.64 4.92 -3.54
N LEU A 68 -2.39 5.01 -3.96
CA LEU A 68 -1.40 3.97 -3.72
C LEU A 68 -0.67 4.27 -2.43
N ILE A 69 -0.89 3.42 -1.43
CA ILE A 69 -0.26 3.54 -0.12
C ILE A 69 0.88 2.54 -0.02
N THR A 70 2.08 3.04 0.28
CA THR A 70 3.29 2.22 0.44
C THR A 70 4.06 2.58 1.70
N ASN A 71 5.10 1.80 2.04
CA ASN A 71 6.10 2.19 3.04
C ASN A 71 7.27 2.96 2.41
N GLY A 72 6.99 3.96 1.56
CA GLY A 72 8.03 4.75 0.88
C GLY A 72 8.54 4.17 -0.44
N GLN A 73 8.24 2.91 -0.72
CA GLN A 73 8.57 2.23 -1.96
C GLN A 73 7.76 2.73 -3.14
N LYS A 74 8.36 2.63 -4.33
CA LYS A 74 7.76 3.04 -5.61
C LYS A 74 8.04 1.95 -6.65
N PRO A 75 7.02 1.33 -7.25
CA PRO A 75 7.24 0.41 -8.35
C PRO A 75 7.87 1.16 -9.54
N GLU A 76 8.96 0.63 -10.11
CA GLU A 76 9.70 1.31 -11.20
C GLU A 76 8.86 1.57 -12.45
N TRP A 77 7.89 0.70 -12.72
CA TRP A 77 6.98 0.81 -13.86
C TRP A 77 5.85 1.83 -13.66
N LEU A 78 5.69 2.37 -12.45
CA LEU A 78 4.55 3.22 -12.10
C LEU A 78 4.81 4.68 -12.49
N ASN A 79 3.92 5.25 -13.31
CA ASN A 79 3.96 6.66 -13.66
C ASN A 79 3.32 7.53 -12.57
N LEU A 80 4.14 8.06 -11.66
CA LEU A 80 3.70 8.95 -10.57
C LEU A 80 3.12 10.29 -11.05
N ASN A 81 3.32 10.69 -12.31
CA ASN A 81 2.77 11.93 -12.86
C ASN A 81 1.33 11.78 -13.38
N HIS A 82 0.73 10.59 -13.27
CA HIS A 82 -0.63 10.37 -13.72
C HIS A 82 -1.63 11.17 -12.85
N PRO A 83 -2.53 12.00 -13.43
CA PRO A 83 -3.32 12.96 -12.67
C PRO A 83 -4.27 12.32 -11.64
N LYS A 84 -4.77 11.11 -11.94
CA LYS A 84 -5.63 10.32 -11.04
C LYS A 84 -4.86 9.49 -10.00
N LEU A 85 -3.54 9.38 -10.10
CA LEU A 85 -2.74 8.58 -9.18
C LEU A 85 -2.24 9.48 -8.04
N LYS A 86 -2.47 9.05 -6.81
CA LYS A 86 -1.97 9.67 -5.59
C LYS A 86 -1.10 8.66 -4.86
N TRP A 87 0.21 8.86 -4.90
CA TRP A 87 1.13 8.06 -4.11
C TRP A 87 1.29 8.71 -2.73
N VAL A 88 1.03 7.93 -1.68
CA VAL A 88 1.01 8.38 -0.29
C VAL A 88 1.76 7.36 0.56
N ARG A 89 2.53 7.80 1.54
CA ARG A 89 3.09 6.89 2.54
C ARG A 89 2.13 6.81 3.71
N HIS A 90 2.01 5.65 4.34
CA HIS A 90 1.15 5.54 5.51
C HIS A 90 1.59 6.48 6.65
N SER A 91 2.89 6.79 6.72
CA SER A 91 3.43 7.80 7.63
C SER A 91 3.02 9.25 7.33
N ASP A 92 2.47 9.55 6.14
CA ASP A 92 2.02 10.90 5.79
C ASP A 92 0.65 11.24 6.41
N PHE A 93 -0.15 10.24 6.82
CA PHE A 93 -1.49 10.46 7.39
C PHE A 93 -1.73 9.79 8.75
N MET A 94 -0.89 8.82 9.14
CA MET A 94 -0.99 8.17 10.44
C MET A 94 -0.33 9.02 11.54
N PRO A 95 -0.92 9.07 12.76
CA PRO A 95 -0.26 9.67 13.93
C PRO A 95 1.11 9.05 14.21
N GLU A 96 2.10 9.88 14.56
CA GLU A 96 3.47 9.45 14.85
C GLU A 96 3.55 8.40 15.98
N GLU A 97 2.61 8.43 16.93
CA GLU A 97 2.52 7.46 18.03
C GLU A 97 2.26 6.01 17.58
N TYR A 98 1.78 5.81 16.34
CA TYR A 98 1.54 4.48 15.77
C TYR A 98 2.61 4.06 14.75
N LEU A 99 3.66 4.88 14.56
CA LEU A 99 4.71 4.64 13.60
C LEU A 99 6.03 4.20 14.29
N PRO A 100 6.84 3.36 13.62
CA PRO A 100 6.58 2.69 12.35
C PRO A 100 5.63 1.51 12.52
N THR A 101 4.75 1.28 11.53
CA THR A 101 3.85 0.13 11.50
C THR A 101 4.12 -0.75 10.29
N PHE A 102 4.11 -2.06 10.53
CA PHE A 102 4.18 -3.09 9.50
C PHE A 102 2.96 -4.00 9.61
N ASN A 103 1.79 -3.41 9.87
CA ASN A 103 0.51 -4.10 10.01
C ASN A 103 -0.53 -3.44 9.10
N SER A 104 -1.04 -4.17 8.11
CA SER A 104 -2.03 -3.65 7.15
C SER A 104 -3.32 -3.18 7.82
N ALA A 105 -3.82 -3.91 8.82
CA ALA A 105 -5.05 -3.56 9.53
C ALA A 105 -4.90 -2.23 10.29
N ALA A 106 -3.73 -1.95 10.87
CA ALA A 106 -3.46 -0.66 11.52
C ALA A 106 -3.49 0.50 10.50
N ILE A 107 -2.99 0.27 9.28
CA ILE A 107 -3.04 1.25 8.19
C ILE A 107 -4.48 1.43 7.70
N GLU A 108 -5.23 0.34 7.53
CA GLU A 108 -6.64 0.33 7.10
C GLU A 108 -7.53 1.16 8.03
N LEU A 109 -7.35 1.01 9.35
CA LEU A 109 -8.08 1.77 10.35
C LEU A 109 -7.84 3.29 10.28
N ASN A 110 -6.77 3.73 9.59
CA ASN A 110 -6.39 5.14 9.47
C ASN A 110 -6.64 5.73 8.07
N LEU A 111 -7.19 4.99 7.10
CA LEU A 111 -7.41 5.49 5.73
C LEU A 111 -8.27 6.75 5.67
N HIS A 112 -9.23 6.89 6.60
CA HIS A 112 -10.09 8.07 6.73
C HIS A 112 -9.32 9.38 6.99
N ARG A 113 -8.03 9.31 7.37
CA ARG A 113 -7.18 10.48 7.59
C ARG A 113 -6.47 10.98 6.33
N ILE A 114 -6.60 10.26 5.21
CA ILE A 114 -5.97 10.66 3.94
C ILE A 114 -6.65 11.93 3.42
N GLU A 115 -5.86 12.99 3.25
CA GLU A 115 -6.36 14.26 2.73
C GLU A 115 -6.88 14.10 1.29
N GLY A 116 -8.12 14.53 1.07
CA GLY A 116 -8.76 14.50 -0.26
C GLY A 116 -9.36 13.15 -0.65
N LEU A 117 -9.31 12.13 0.20
CA LEU A 117 -10.02 10.86 -0.01
C LEU A 117 -11.54 11.10 0.02
N SER A 118 -12.25 10.57 -0.99
CA SER A 118 -13.71 10.66 -1.06
C SER A 118 -14.37 9.82 0.03
N GLU A 119 -15.59 10.20 0.45
CA GLU A 119 -16.37 9.44 1.44
C GLU A 119 -16.65 8.00 0.99
N ASN A 120 -16.80 7.79 -0.32
CA ASN A 120 -16.97 6.49 -0.94
C ASN A 120 -15.65 6.04 -1.58
N PHE A 121 -15.13 4.89 -1.15
CA PHE A 121 -13.95 4.30 -1.77
C PHE A 121 -14.01 2.77 -1.75
N VAL A 122 -13.28 2.16 -2.68
CA VAL A 122 -13.02 0.71 -2.69
C VAL A 122 -11.62 0.49 -2.17
N PHE A 123 -11.51 -0.26 -1.09
CA PHE A 123 -10.24 -0.66 -0.50
C PHE A 123 -9.79 -2.02 -1.04
N LEU A 124 -8.54 -2.11 -1.50
CA LEU A 124 -7.93 -3.34 -1.97
C LEU A 124 -6.56 -3.56 -1.30
N THR A 125 -6.30 -4.80 -0.91
CA THR A 125 -4.98 -5.24 -0.43
C THR A 125 -4.36 -6.17 -1.48
N MET A 126 -3.20 -5.78 -2.04
CA MET A 126 -2.50 -6.59 -3.05
C MET A 126 -1.38 -7.46 -2.46
N THR A 127 -0.96 -7.17 -1.24
CA THR A 127 0.02 -7.94 -0.47
C THR A 127 -0.40 -7.95 1.01
N CYS A 128 -0.42 -9.12 1.66
CA CYS A 128 -0.74 -9.21 3.09
C CYS A 128 0.43 -8.69 3.91
N ILE A 129 0.26 -7.53 4.56
CA ILE A 129 1.17 -7.03 5.60
C ILE A 129 0.78 -7.60 6.95
#